data_AF-D1BKT1-F1
#
_entry.id   AF-D1BKT1-F1
#
_cell.length_a   1.000
_cell.length_b   1.000
_cell.length_c   1.000
_cell.angle_alpha   90.00
_cell.angle_beta   90.00
_cell.angle_gamma   90.00
#
_symmetry.space_group_name_H-M   'P 1'
#
loop_
_entity.id
_entity.type
_entity.pdbx_description
1 polymer ?
#
loop_
_entity_poly.entity_id
_entity_poly.type
_entity_poly.pdbx_seq_one_letter_code
_entity_poly.pdbx_strand_id
1 'polypeptide(L)'
;MTLQTRFTFTLPRGYVDGSGTLHREGTMRLATARDELEPLRDPSVDGPDDPRLTVVVLARVIESLGSLELVTTHEVENLFAADLAFLQDFYGVINFGTQEEYEELLALQRDALAPIRQAPAAPAATAAPTDAVPGEPGVPATGDDQAGSAPAPQQPAVSASVTYARRTAVEEIPQDVR
;
A
#
# COMPACT_ATOMS: atom_id res chain seq x y z
N MET A 1 11.03 -35.91 3.49
CA MET A 1 10.25 -34.69 3.79
C MET A 1 9.36 -34.40 2.60
N THR A 2 8.08 -34.09 2.84
CA THR A 2 7.15 -33.64 1.80
C THR A 2 7.35 -32.14 1.56
N LEU A 3 7.45 -31.72 0.30
CA LEU A 3 7.54 -30.30 -0.05
C LEU A 3 6.21 -29.61 0.29
N GLN A 4 6.27 -28.53 1.09
CA GLN A 4 5.11 -27.66 1.29
C GLN A 4 4.98 -26.74 0.07
N THR A 5 3.83 -26.80 -0.58
CA THR A 5 3.56 -26.03 -1.81
C THR A 5 2.44 -25.01 -1.64
N ARG A 6 1.84 -24.94 -0.45
CA ARG A 6 0.71 -24.05 -0.11
C ARG A 6 0.99 -23.33 1.19
N PHE A 7 0.64 -22.05 1.21
CA PHE A 7 0.89 -21.13 2.31
C PHE A 7 -0.35 -20.29 2.54
N THR A 8 -0.76 -20.19 3.80
CA THR A 8 -1.90 -19.39 4.19
C THR A 8 -1.47 -17.97 4.50
N PHE A 9 -2.31 -17.01 4.17
CA PHE A 9 -2.10 -15.61 4.50
C PHE A 9 -3.38 -14.98 5.02
N THR A 10 -3.25 -13.86 5.71
CA THR A 10 -4.35 -13.01 6.13
C THR A 10 -4.08 -11.58 5.67
N LEU A 11 -5.02 -11.02 4.92
CA LEU A 11 -4.97 -9.64 4.46
C LEU A 11 -5.08 -8.66 5.64
N PRO A 12 -4.17 -7.67 5.73
CA PRO A 12 -4.24 -6.60 6.73
C PRO A 12 -5.62 -5.93 6.82
N ARG A 13 -6.22 -5.51 5.70
CA ARG A 13 -7.58 -4.92 5.66
C ARG A 13 -8.61 -5.94 5.20
N GLY A 14 -8.35 -6.60 4.08
CA GLY A 14 -9.26 -7.56 3.47
C GLY A 14 -9.94 -7.03 2.21
N TYR A 15 -10.48 -7.96 1.44
CA TYR A 15 -11.28 -7.68 0.26
C TYR A 15 -12.77 -7.63 0.62
N VAL A 16 -13.48 -6.61 0.17
CA VAL A 16 -14.94 -6.52 0.32
C VAL A 16 -15.57 -6.83 -1.03
N ASP A 17 -16.35 -7.90 -1.10
CA ASP A 17 -17.02 -8.29 -2.35
C ASP A 17 -18.27 -7.45 -2.64
N GLY A 18 -18.90 -7.68 -3.79
CA GLY A 18 -20.12 -6.96 -4.19
C GLY A 18 -21.34 -7.18 -3.27
N SER A 19 -21.32 -8.19 -2.39
CA SER A 19 -22.35 -8.41 -1.38
C SER A 19 -22.06 -7.71 -0.04
N GLY A 20 -20.90 -7.07 0.09
CA GLY A 20 -20.43 -6.47 1.32
C GLY A 20 -19.77 -7.46 2.28
N THR A 21 -19.47 -8.68 1.81
CA THR A 21 -18.78 -9.69 2.63
C THR A 21 -17.29 -9.40 2.65
N LEU A 22 -16.69 -9.41 3.85
CA LEU A 22 -15.26 -9.18 4.07
C LEU A 22 -14.48 -10.50 4.05
N HIS A 23 -13.56 -10.62 3.10
CA HIS A 23 -12.66 -11.76 2.93
C HIS A 23 -11.24 -11.36 3.33
N ARG A 24 -10.61 -12.12 4.25
CA ARG A 24 -9.26 -11.80 4.75
C ARG A 24 -8.30 -12.97 4.67
N GLU A 25 -8.76 -14.16 5.03
CA GLU A 25 -7.93 -15.35 5.05
C GLU A 25 -7.88 -15.96 3.66
N GLY A 26 -6.69 -16.32 3.18
CA GLY A 26 -6.51 -16.91 1.86
C GLY A 26 -5.39 -17.93 1.83
N THR A 27 -5.32 -18.66 0.73
CA THR A 27 -4.26 -19.63 0.46
C THR A 27 -3.58 -19.30 -0.86
N MET A 28 -2.26 -19.27 -0.86
CA MET A 28 -1.44 -19.13 -2.05
C MET A 28 -0.59 -20.38 -2.25
N ARG A 29 -0.47 -20.83 -3.49
CA ARG A 29 0.47 -21.90 -3.86
C ARG A 29 1.78 -21.32 -4.38
N LEU A 30 2.84 -22.12 -4.37
CA LEU A 30 4.05 -21.80 -5.12
C LEU A 30 3.73 -21.56 -6.59
N ALA A 31 4.36 -20.53 -7.15
CA ALA A 31 4.28 -20.22 -8.55
C ALA A 31 4.99 -21.28 -9.37
N THR A 32 4.42 -21.61 -10.52
CA THR A 32 5.13 -22.39 -11.53
C THR A 32 5.73 -21.46 -12.55
N ALA A 33 6.74 -21.92 -13.31
CA ALA A 33 7.26 -21.16 -14.43
C ALA A 33 6.17 -20.76 -15.45
N ARG A 34 5.09 -21.54 -15.55
CA ARG A 34 3.94 -21.20 -16.40
C ARG A 34 3.18 -19.99 -15.88
N ASP A 35 3.04 -19.83 -14.57
CA ASP A 35 2.33 -18.70 -13.99
C ASP A 35 3.05 -17.37 -14.27
N GLU A 36 4.38 -17.40 -14.33
CA GLU A 36 5.22 -16.24 -14.67
C GLU A 36 5.27 -15.93 -16.16
N LEU A 37 5.38 -16.96 -17.00
CA LEU A 37 5.65 -16.78 -18.42
C LEU A 37 4.39 -16.68 -19.30
N GLU A 38 3.27 -17.26 -18.89
CA GLU A 38 2.03 -17.19 -19.67
C GLU A 38 1.51 -15.75 -19.81
N PRO A 39 1.46 -14.91 -18.76
CA PRO A 39 0.92 -13.56 -18.87
C PRO A 39 1.73 -12.66 -19.82
N LEU A 40 3.04 -12.88 -19.95
CA LEU A 40 3.90 -12.16 -20.89
C LEU A 40 3.57 -12.42 -22.36
N ARG A 41 2.73 -13.43 -22.65
CA ARG A 41 2.24 -13.72 -24.00
C ARG A 41 0.96 -12.97 -24.32
N ASP A 42 0.30 -12.37 -23.33
CA ASP A 42 -0.90 -11.57 -23.54
C ASP A 42 -0.52 -10.21 -24.15
N PRO A 43 -1.14 -9.80 -25.28
CA PRO A 43 -0.86 -8.51 -25.89
C PRO A 43 -1.27 -7.30 -25.02
N SER A 44 -2.00 -7.52 -23.93
CA SER A 44 -2.41 -6.49 -22.96
C SER A 44 -1.34 -6.23 -21.88
N VAL A 45 -0.22 -6.95 -21.89
CA VAL A 45 0.91 -6.78 -20.98
C VAL A 45 2.10 -6.27 -21.77
N ASP A 46 2.55 -5.05 -21.47
CA ASP A 46 3.58 -4.35 -22.26
C ASP A 46 5.00 -4.96 -22.07
N GLY A 47 5.19 -5.79 -21.05
CA GLY A 47 6.45 -6.49 -20.78
C GLY A 47 6.62 -6.96 -19.34
N PRO A 48 7.84 -7.38 -18.95
CA PRO A 48 8.14 -7.86 -17.60
C PRO A 48 8.02 -6.80 -16.49
N ASP A 49 8.08 -5.52 -16.85
CA ASP A 49 8.01 -4.40 -15.91
C ASP A 49 6.58 -3.82 -15.76
N ASP A 50 5.59 -4.39 -16.46
CA ASP A 50 4.21 -3.92 -16.43
C ASP A 50 3.53 -4.29 -15.08
N PRO A 51 2.98 -3.33 -14.32
CA PRO A 51 2.28 -3.63 -13.07
C PRO A 51 1.09 -4.60 -13.24
N ARG A 52 0.48 -4.69 -14.42
CA ARG A 52 -0.59 -5.66 -14.71
C ARG A 52 -0.09 -7.10 -14.65
N LEU A 53 1.19 -7.35 -14.97
CA LEU A 53 1.80 -8.68 -14.88
C LEU A 53 1.65 -9.24 -13.46
N THR A 54 2.02 -8.44 -12.45
CA THR A 54 1.93 -8.82 -11.05
C THR A 54 0.52 -9.20 -10.64
N VAL A 55 -0.48 -8.42 -11.07
CA VAL A 55 -1.89 -8.71 -10.80
C VAL A 55 -2.32 -10.06 -11.39
N VAL A 56 -1.94 -10.32 -12.65
CA VAL A 56 -2.26 -11.58 -13.33
C VAL A 56 -1.58 -12.77 -12.65
N VAL A 57 -0.30 -12.64 -12.27
CA VAL A 57 0.43 -13.68 -11.55
C VAL A 57 -0.26 -13.99 -10.22
N LEU A 58 -0.56 -12.97 -9.42
CA LEU A 58 -1.24 -13.12 -8.13
C LEU A 58 -2.60 -13.84 -8.27
N ALA A 59 -3.42 -13.45 -9.26
CA ALA A 59 -4.70 -14.09 -9.53
C ALA A 59 -4.56 -15.59 -9.87
N ARG A 60 -3.43 -16.04 -10.43
CA ARG A 60 -3.21 -17.45 -10.79
C ARG A 60 -2.73 -18.31 -9.63
N VAL A 61 -2.04 -17.71 -8.67
CA VAL A 61 -1.39 -18.43 -7.55
C VAL A 61 -2.20 -18.38 -6.26
N ILE A 62 -3.12 -17.44 -6.11
CA ILE A 62 -4.08 -17.43 -5.00
C ILE A 62 -5.16 -18.49 -5.29
N GLU A 63 -5.19 -19.54 -4.48
CA GLU A 63 -6.16 -20.63 -4.61
C GLU A 63 -7.50 -20.29 -3.94
N SER A 64 -7.50 -19.47 -2.88
CA SER A 64 -8.73 -19.02 -2.23
C SER A 64 -8.56 -17.73 -1.44
N LEU A 65 -9.66 -16.99 -1.27
CA LEU A 65 -9.76 -15.81 -0.42
C LEU A 65 -11.13 -15.75 0.25
N GLY A 66 -11.19 -16.05 1.55
CA GLY A 66 -12.42 -16.16 2.32
C GLY A 66 -13.31 -17.26 1.77
N SER A 67 -14.52 -16.90 1.33
CA SER A 67 -15.42 -17.85 0.65
C SER A 67 -15.22 -17.91 -0.86
N LEU A 68 -14.26 -17.17 -1.42
CA LEU A 68 -13.96 -17.18 -2.85
C LEU A 68 -13.01 -18.34 -3.17
N GLU A 69 -13.49 -19.36 -3.87
CA GLU A 69 -12.69 -20.50 -4.36
C GLU A 69 -11.96 -20.19 -5.68
N LEU A 70 -12.29 -19.07 -6.32
CA LEU A 70 -11.64 -18.58 -7.51
C LEU A 70 -11.37 -17.08 -7.33
N VAL A 71 -10.09 -16.73 -7.31
CA VAL A 71 -9.65 -15.33 -7.29
C VAL A 71 -9.24 -14.95 -8.70
N THR A 72 -9.87 -13.92 -9.26
CA THR A 72 -9.55 -13.41 -10.60
C THR A 72 -8.79 -12.10 -10.49
N THR A 73 -8.34 -11.56 -11.63
CA THR A 73 -7.71 -10.24 -11.67
C THR A 73 -8.65 -9.16 -11.14
N HIS A 74 -9.97 -9.32 -11.28
CA HIS A 74 -10.95 -8.38 -10.75
C HIS A 74 -10.84 -8.25 -9.22
N GLU A 75 -10.76 -9.36 -8.48
CA GLU A 75 -10.64 -9.30 -7.02
C GLU A 75 -9.30 -8.66 -6.61
N VAL A 76 -8.20 -9.03 -7.29
CA VAL A 76 -6.86 -8.50 -7.00
C VAL A 76 -6.76 -7.00 -7.30
N GLU A 77 -7.32 -6.52 -8.40
CA GLU A 77 -7.37 -5.09 -8.77
C GLU A 77 -8.21 -4.25 -7.78
N ASN A 78 -9.19 -4.88 -7.12
CA ASN A 78 -10.07 -4.22 -6.15
C ASN A 78 -9.58 -4.36 -4.69
N LEU A 79 -8.39 -4.89 -4.46
CA LEU A 79 -7.76 -4.88 -3.13
C LEU A 79 -7.36 -3.46 -2.71
N PHE A 80 -7.35 -3.21 -1.40
CA PHE A 80 -6.70 -2.02 -0.89
C PHE A 80 -5.20 -2.06 -1.22
N ALA A 81 -4.60 -0.90 -1.47
CA ALA A 81 -3.18 -0.80 -1.81
C ALA A 81 -2.25 -1.50 -0.78
N ALA A 82 -2.60 -1.43 0.51
CA ALA A 82 -1.87 -2.12 1.57
C ALA A 82 -1.93 -3.66 1.45
N ASP A 83 -3.08 -4.20 1.06
CA ASP A 83 -3.28 -5.64 0.87
C ASP A 83 -2.58 -6.12 -0.41
N LEU A 84 -2.67 -5.35 -1.50
CA LEU A 84 -1.96 -5.66 -2.74
C LEU A 84 -0.44 -5.68 -2.54
N ALA A 85 0.09 -4.72 -1.78
CA ALA A 85 1.51 -4.70 -1.43
C ALA A 85 1.90 -5.90 -0.56
N PHE A 86 1.09 -6.22 0.45
CA PHE A 86 1.31 -7.40 1.28
C PHE A 86 1.36 -8.69 0.45
N LEU A 87 0.46 -8.86 -0.53
CA LEU A 87 0.45 -10.04 -1.39
C LEU A 87 1.68 -10.11 -2.32
N GLN A 88 2.19 -8.97 -2.78
CA GLN A 88 3.43 -8.91 -3.56
C GLN A 88 4.63 -9.37 -2.72
N ASP A 89 4.75 -8.86 -1.49
CA ASP A 89 5.82 -9.26 -0.57
C ASP A 89 5.70 -10.75 -0.22
N PHE A 90 4.49 -11.21 0.09
CA PHE A 90 4.21 -12.63 0.40
C PHE A 90 4.58 -13.55 -0.77
N TYR A 91 4.17 -13.19 -1.98
CA TYR A 91 4.51 -13.92 -3.19
C TYR A 91 6.03 -13.99 -3.39
N GLY A 92 6.75 -12.88 -3.21
CA GLY A 92 8.20 -12.83 -3.36
C GLY A 92 8.91 -13.75 -2.36
N VAL A 93 8.50 -13.69 -1.09
CA VAL A 93 9.11 -14.48 -0.01
C VAL A 93 8.87 -15.97 -0.18
N ILE A 94 7.66 -16.42 -0.51
CA ILE A 94 7.41 -17.88 -0.64
C ILE A 94 8.10 -18.51 -1.86
N ASN A 95 8.34 -17.73 -2.93
CA ASN A 95 8.90 -18.26 -4.18
C ASN A 95 10.42 -18.08 -4.29
N PHE A 96 10.97 -16.99 -3.73
CA PHE A 96 12.37 -16.61 -3.89
C PHE A 96 13.09 -16.32 -2.58
N GLY A 97 12.36 -16.23 -1.47
CA GLY A 97 12.91 -15.92 -0.16
C GLY A 97 13.49 -17.14 0.55
N THR A 98 14.11 -16.84 1.68
CA THR A 98 14.63 -17.78 2.66
C THR A 98 13.59 -18.06 3.75
N GLN A 99 13.86 -19.10 4.55
CA GLN A 99 13.02 -19.43 5.71
C GLN A 99 12.96 -18.27 6.73
N GLU A 100 14.06 -17.55 6.93
CA GLU A 100 14.14 -16.41 7.86
C GLU A 100 13.23 -15.27 7.40
N GLU A 101 13.28 -14.91 6.11
CA GLU A 101 12.41 -13.88 5.54
C GLU A 101 10.92 -14.25 5.63
N TYR A 102 10.59 -15.54 5.48
CA TYR A 102 9.23 -16.04 5.69
C TYR A 102 8.76 -15.87 7.14
N GLU A 103 9.62 -16.18 8.11
CA GLU A 103 9.31 -16.01 9.53
C GLU A 103 9.16 -14.55 9.92
N GLU A 104 10.00 -13.66 9.37
CA GLU A 104 9.89 -12.22 9.54
C GLU A 104 8.59 -11.67 8.96
N LEU A 105 8.21 -12.12 7.75
CA LEU A 105 6.95 -11.71 7.13
C LEU A 105 5.74 -12.13 7.96
N LEU A 106 5.74 -13.34 8.52
CA LEU A 106 4.69 -13.80 9.44
C LEU A 106 4.64 -12.98 10.74
N ALA A 107 5.80 -12.51 11.22
CA ALA A 107 5.85 -11.59 12.36
C ALA A 107 5.24 -10.23 12.02
N LEU A 108 5.61 -9.65 10.88
CA LEU A 108 5.05 -8.38 10.40
C LEU A 108 3.55 -8.48 10.13
N GLN A 109 3.06 -9.62 9.63
CA GLN A 109 1.64 -9.87 9.45
C GLN A 109 0.89 -9.80 10.78
N ARG A 110 1.40 -10.41 11.85
CA ARG A 110 0.77 -10.33 13.19
C ARG A 110 0.64 -8.89 13.66
N ASP A 111 1.65 -8.07 13.43
CA ASP A 111 1.63 -6.66 13.81
C ASP A 111 0.70 -5.82 12.93
N ALA A 112 0.69 -6.08 11.62
CA ALA A 112 -0.17 -5.39 10.65
C ALA A 112 -1.66 -5.68 10.83
N LEU A 113 -2.00 -6.86 11.37
CA LEU A 113 -3.37 -7.21 11.74
C LEU A 113 -3.86 -6.46 12.99
N ALA A 114 -2.97 -5.79 13.73
CA ALA A 114 -3.39 -4.94 14.85
C ALA A 114 -4.23 -3.77 14.32
N PRO A 115 -5.33 -3.41 15.02
CA PRO A 115 -6.18 -2.31 14.60
C PRO A 115 -5.35 -1.02 14.52
N ILE A 116 -5.53 -0.25 13.43
CA ILE A 116 -5.02 1.14 13.41
C ILE A 116 -5.70 1.85 14.56
N ARG A 117 -4.91 2.20 15.57
CA ARG A 117 -5.36 3.14 16.59
C ARG A 117 -5.38 4.51 15.93
N GLN A 118 -6.56 5.07 15.72
CA GLN A 118 -6.66 6.51 15.54
C GLN A 118 -6.15 7.14 16.83
N ALA A 119 -5.09 7.94 16.76
CA ALA A 119 -4.74 8.81 17.87
C ALA A 119 -5.99 9.64 18.19
N PRO A 120 -6.41 9.75 19.47
CA PRO A 120 -7.51 10.63 19.81
C PRO A 120 -7.18 12.01 19.25
N ALA A 121 -8.12 12.59 18.51
CA ALA A 121 -8.01 13.97 18.04
C ALA A 121 -7.63 14.82 19.26
N ALA A 122 -6.46 15.46 19.21
CA ALA A 122 -6.05 16.37 20.27
C ALA A 122 -7.21 17.34 20.53
N PRO A 123 -7.64 17.56 21.79
CA PRO A 123 -8.73 18.48 22.05
C PRO A 123 -8.34 19.82 21.46
N ALA A 124 -9.17 20.33 20.55
CA ALA A 124 -9.00 21.65 19.97
C ALA A 124 -8.77 22.63 21.12
N ALA A 125 -7.61 23.27 21.13
CA ALA A 125 -7.28 24.28 22.12
C ALA A 125 -8.38 25.34 22.09
N THR A 126 -9.19 25.41 23.14
CA THR A 126 -10.13 26.50 23.37
C THR A 126 -9.35 27.81 23.34
N ALA A 127 -9.51 28.59 22.27
CA ALA A 127 -8.99 29.94 22.22
C ALA A 127 -9.63 30.75 23.35
N ALA A 128 -8.82 31.17 24.31
CA ALA A 128 -9.24 32.09 25.35
C ALA A 128 -9.57 33.46 24.71
N PRO A 129 -10.60 34.17 25.20
CA PRO A 129 -11.00 35.46 24.63
C PRO A 129 -9.92 36.51 24.91
N THR A 130 -9.62 37.30 23.88
CA THR A 130 -8.78 38.50 23.91
C THR A 130 -9.37 39.57 24.82
N ASP A 131 -8.60 40.01 25.81
CA ASP A 131 -8.93 41.21 26.59
C ASP A 131 -8.44 42.45 25.84
N ALA A 132 -9.37 43.38 25.61
CA ALA A 132 -9.18 44.61 24.86
C ALA A 132 -8.63 45.71 25.76
N VAL A 133 -7.62 46.45 25.28
CA VAL A 133 -7.15 47.70 25.91
C VAL A 133 -7.62 48.88 25.05
N PRO A 134 -8.36 49.88 25.61
CA PRO A 134 -8.81 51.05 24.85
C PRO A 134 -7.97 52.33 25.10
N GLY A 135 -7.85 53.17 24.05
CA GLY A 135 -7.51 54.61 24.09
C GLY A 135 -6.15 54.99 23.47
N GLU A 136 -6.06 55.37 22.18
CA GLU A 136 -6.27 56.72 21.55
C GLU A 136 -5.00 57.63 21.54
N PRO A 137 -4.85 58.64 20.64
CA PRO A 137 -5.11 58.68 19.19
C PRO A 137 -3.96 59.37 18.39
N GLY A 138 -3.88 59.15 17.06
CA GLY A 138 -2.95 59.88 16.17
C GLY A 138 -3.35 59.78 14.70
N VAL A 139 -3.52 60.94 14.06
CA VAL A 139 -4.15 61.19 12.75
C VAL A 139 -3.13 61.08 11.57
N PRO A 140 -3.50 61.26 10.28
CA PRO A 140 -3.70 60.22 9.28
C PRO A 140 -2.62 60.20 8.17
N ALA A 141 -2.54 59.13 7.37
CA ALA A 141 -1.93 59.19 6.04
C ALA A 141 -2.56 58.18 5.06
N THR A 142 -3.19 58.76 4.04
CA THR A 142 -3.56 58.30 2.70
C THR A 142 -2.79 57.09 2.12
N GLY A 143 -3.50 56.22 1.40
CA GLY A 143 -2.91 55.45 0.30
C GLY A 143 -3.47 54.04 0.06
N ASP A 144 -4.35 53.96 -0.94
CA ASP A 144 -4.61 52.85 -1.86
C ASP A 144 -5.27 51.52 -1.42
N ASP A 145 -6.40 51.28 -2.10
CA ASP A 145 -7.05 50.00 -2.36
C ASP A 145 -6.07 48.98 -2.97
N GLN A 146 -5.87 47.84 -2.32
CA GLN A 146 -5.71 46.57 -3.01
C GLN A 146 -6.41 45.43 -2.26
N ALA A 147 -7.21 44.71 -3.04
CA ALA A 147 -8.07 43.61 -2.68
C ALA A 147 -7.34 42.49 -1.92
N GLY A 148 -8.00 41.99 -0.88
CA GLY A 148 -7.53 40.89 -0.05
C GLY A 148 -7.34 39.60 -0.84
N SER A 149 -6.16 39.00 -0.68
CA SER A 149 -5.98 37.56 -0.86
C SER A 149 -6.17 36.89 0.49
N ALA A 150 -7.21 36.09 0.62
CA ALA A 150 -7.41 35.21 1.77
C ALA A 150 -6.29 34.15 1.82
N PRO A 151 -5.71 33.83 2.99
CA PRO A 151 -4.79 32.71 3.08
C PRO A 151 -5.61 31.42 2.98
N ALA A 152 -5.29 30.60 1.98
CA ALA A 152 -5.81 29.25 1.87
C ALA A 152 -5.43 28.44 3.13
N PRO A 153 -6.31 27.57 3.65
CA PRO A 153 -5.96 26.70 4.76
C PRO A 153 -4.83 25.76 4.31
N GLN A 154 -3.65 25.94 4.91
CA GLN A 154 -2.53 25.02 4.77
C GLN A 154 -2.95 23.67 5.33
N GLN A 155 -3.26 22.74 4.41
CA GLN A 155 -3.38 21.34 4.74
C GLN A 155 -2.05 20.88 5.33
N PRO A 156 -2.04 20.16 6.48
CA PRO A 156 -0.81 19.61 7.01
C PRO A 156 -0.24 18.65 5.95
N ALA A 157 1.00 18.92 5.54
CA ALA A 157 1.74 18.03 4.68
C ALA A 157 1.83 16.64 5.35
N VAL A 158 1.01 15.71 4.88
CA VAL A 158 1.12 14.30 5.24
C VAL A 158 2.34 13.74 4.51
N SER A 159 3.53 13.96 5.09
CA SER A 159 4.72 13.18 4.74
C SER A 159 4.54 11.78 5.30
N ALA A 160 3.71 10.98 4.62
CA ALA A 160 3.70 9.53 4.81
C ALA A 160 4.85 8.95 4.00
N SER A 161 6.07 9.10 4.53
CA SER A 161 7.21 8.31 4.07
C SER A 161 7.02 6.87 4.57
N VAL A 162 6.14 6.12 3.90
CA VAL A 162 6.15 4.66 4.01
C VAL A 162 7.31 4.20 3.15
N THR A 163 8.47 4.05 3.80
CA THR A 163 9.67 3.49 3.20
C THR A 163 9.39 2.02 2.88
N TYR A 164 8.88 1.74 1.69
CA TYR A 164 9.00 0.41 1.11
C TYR A 164 10.48 0.09 1.02
N ALA A 165 10.84 -1.08 1.55
CA ALA A 165 12.20 -1.55 1.64
C ALA A 165 12.95 -1.28 0.34
N ARG A 166 14.04 -0.53 0.50
CA ARG A 166 15.09 -0.18 -0.45
C ARG A 166 15.28 -1.28 -1.51
N ARG A 167 14.79 -1.08 -2.74
CA ARG A 167 15.20 -1.86 -3.90
C ARG A 167 16.71 -1.69 -4.05
N THR A 168 17.47 -2.74 -3.76
CA THR A 168 18.91 -2.79 -4.00
C THR A 168 19.13 -2.59 -5.49
N ALA A 169 19.76 -1.47 -5.87
CA ALA A 169 20.17 -1.23 -7.24
C ALA A 169 21.10 -2.38 -7.67
N VAL A 170 20.72 -3.07 -8.75
CA VAL A 170 21.60 -4.01 -9.43
C VAL A 170 22.74 -3.20 -10.04
N GLU A 171 23.96 -3.43 -9.55
CA GLU A 171 25.17 -2.89 -10.17
C GLU A 171 25.33 -3.57 -11.54
N GLU A 172 25.18 -2.79 -12.60
CA GLU A 172 25.38 -3.20 -13.98
C GLU A 172 26.87 -3.55 -14.18
N ILE A 173 27.16 -4.83 -14.43
CA ILE A 173 28.51 -5.28 -14.80
C ILE A 173 28.77 -4.80 -16.24
N PRO A 174 29.73 -3.90 -16.49
CA PRO A 174 30.05 -3.50 -17.86
C PRO A 174 30.62 -4.70 -18.61
N GLN A 175 29.94 -5.11 -19.68
CA GLN A 175 30.47 -6.07 -20.63
C GLN A 175 31.46 -5.36 -21.54
N ASP A 176 32.74 -5.44 -21.22
CA ASP A 176 33.80 -5.07 -22.16
C ASP A 176 33.86 -6.10 -23.29
N VAL A 177 33.44 -5.65 -24.48
CA VAL A 177 33.52 -6.36 -25.75
C VAL A 177 34.68 -5.76 -26.57
N ARG A 178 35.84 -6.43 -26.53
CA ARG A 178 36.82 -6.73 -27.61
C ARG A 178 38.27 -6.72 -27.16
#